data_AF-A0A837RCD6-F1
#
_entry.id   AF-A0A837RCD6-F1
#
_cell.length_a   1.000
_cell.length_b   1.000
_cell.length_c   1.000
_cell.angle_alpha   90.00
_cell.angle_beta   90.00
_cell.angle_gamma   90.00
#
_symmetry.space_group_name_H-M   'P 1'
#
loop_
_entity.id
_entity.type
_entity.pdbx_description
1 polymer ?
#
loop_
_entity_poly.entity_id
_entity_poly.type
_entity_poly.pdbx_seq_one_letter_code
_entity_poly.pdbx_strand_id
1 'polypeptide(L)'
;MNLTYYPFSPFKINTGQVNVLDLGNSQMYADICQGFRDRTDDLRVSNDNLELQTTSSQCSWYGDLMLSVDLNRLFMKKIQTQIIKLMADEQQVAVLDQSRAMIAKVMEASFLLDLPLDVEEAPGLDQALKFAGIHFPTDLTHNPSAVLEALVQTHVELGLKQCPVMTNVSHYLNPEQWAAFEQQVADLGTTVIVIEYSETNRMEKFKNCCYYYVDEDLVDWRDMN
;
A
#
# COMPACT_ATOMS: atom_id res chain seq x y z
N MET A 1 0.88 -0.99 18.48
CA MET A 1 2.29 -0.87 18.01
C MET A 1 2.83 0.50 18.38
N ASN A 2 4.12 0.60 18.65
CA ASN A 2 4.78 1.84 19.05
C ASN A 2 6.02 2.09 18.18
N LEU A 3 6.23 3.35 17.80
CA LEU A 3 7.41 3.81 17.08
C LEU A 3 8.30 4.58 18.04
N THR A 4 9.60 4.28 18.07
CA THR A 4 10.56 4.94 18.95
C THR A 4 11.68 5.55 18.12
N TYR A 5 11.85 6.87 18.23
CA TYR A 5 12.99 7.63 17.73
C TYR A 5 13.60 8.35 18.93
N TYR A 6 14.80 7.97 19.35
CA TYR A 6 15.37 8.50 20.59
C TYR A 6 15.82 9.96 20.42
N PRO A 7 15.71 10.80 21.48
CA PRO A 7 15.30 10.45 22.85
C PRO A 7 13.79 10.56 23.13
N PHE A 8 12.95 10.71 22.11
CA PHE A 8 11.52 10.96 22.28
C PHE A 8 10.80 9.79 22.95
N SER A 9 9.74 10.12 23.70
CA SER A 9 8.76 9.13 24.14
C SER A 9 8.16 8.39 22.93
N PRO A 10 7.86 7.08 23.03
CA PRO A 10 7.32 6.34 21.91
C PRO A 10 6.04 6.96 21.32
N PHE A 11 5.96 7.04 20.00
CA PHE A 11 4.75 7.41 19.26
C PHE A 11 3.85 6.19 19.17
N LYS A 12 2.75 6.21 19.92
CA LYS A 12 1.76 5.14 19.91
C LYS A 12 0.96 5.22 18.62
N ILE A 13 0.87 4.12 17.88
CA ILE A 13 0.05 4.01 16.68
C ILE A 13 -1.26 3.35 17.07
N ASN A 14 -2.34 4.09 16.92
CA ASN A 14 -3.69 3.65 17.21
C ASN A 14 -4.25 2.86 16.03
N THR A 15 -4.91 1.75 16.34
CA THR A 15 -5.50 0.85 15.35
C THR A 15 -6.77 1.43 14.75
N GLY A 16 -7.03 1.18 13.47
CA GLY A 16 -8.29 1.56 12.82
C GLY A 16 -8.40 3.04 12.48
N GLN A 17 -7.27 3.76 12.45
CA GLN A 17 -7.24 5.20 12.21
C GLN A 17 -5.98 5.63 11.47
N VAL A 18 -6.02 6.86 10.95
CA VAL A 18 -4.86 7.55 10.42
C VAL A 18 -4.01 8.07 11.58
N ASN A 19 -2.71 7.79 11.53
CA ASN A 19 -1.71 8.25 12.49
C ASN A 19 -0.74 9.18 11.76
N VAL A 20 -0.67 10.43 12.18
CA VAL A 20 0.11 11.49 11.52
C VAL A 20 1.31 11.84 12.40
N LEU A 21 2.51 11.69 11.82
CA LEU A 21 3.76 12.20 12.36
C LEU A 21 4.14 13.46 11.57
N ASP A 22 3.87 14.64 12.12
CA ASP A 22 4.14 15.92 11.48
C ASP A 22 5.44 16.50 12.04
N LEU A 23 6.46 16.61 11.20
CA LEU A 23 7.85 16.83 11.62
C LEU A 23 8.39 18.12 11.02
N GLY A 24 8.74 19.08 11.88
CA GLY A 24 9.35 20.35 11.50
C GLY A 24 10.86 20.30 11.35
N ASN A 25 11.52 19.31 11.97
CA ASN A 25 12.96 19.11 11.81
C ASN A 25 13.26 18.23 10.58
N SER A 26 13.99 18.78 9.61
CA SER A 26 14.31 18.10 8.35
C SER A 26 15.18 16.85 8.52
N GLN A 27 16.11 16.84 9.49
CA GLN A 27 16.94 15.67 9.78
C GLN A 27 16.10 14.55 10.37
N MET A 28 15.27 14.85 11.37
CA MET A 28 14.36 13.87 11.97
C MET A 28 13.39 13.29 10.92
N TYR A 29 12.82 14.13 10.06
CA TYR A 29 11.99 13.67 8.95
C TYR A 29 12.74 12.68 8.05
N ALA A 30 13.97 13.01 7.67
CA ALA A 30 14.80 12.13 6.85
C ALA A 30 15.12 10.81 7.56
N ASP A 31 15.52 10.85 8.83
CA ASP A 31 15.86 9.68 9.64
C ASP A 31 14.67 8.74 9.77
N ILE A 32 13.49 9.26 10.11
CA ILE A 32 12.26 8.47 10.23
C ILE A 32 11.91 7.82 8.89
N CYS A 33 12.03 8.56 7.78
CA CYS A 33 11.82 8.00 6.44
C CYS A 33 12.81 6.88 6.11
N GLN A 34 14.10 6.99 6.49
CA GLN A 34 15.07 5.91 6.27
C GLN A 34 14.83 4.72 7.21
N GLY A 35 14.42 4.96 8.45
CA GLY A 35 14.08 3.94 9.42
C GLY A 35 12.92 3.06 8.97
N PHE A 36 11.86 3.66 8.41
CA PHE A 36 10.75 2.88 7.82
C PHE A 36 11.15 2.05 6.60
N ARG A 37 12.27 2.37 5.96
CA ARG A 37 12.84 1.62 4.84
C ARG A 37 13.84 0.55 5.27
N ASP A 38 13.98 0.30 6.58
CA ASP A 38 14.99 -0.58 7.17
C ASP A 38 16.43 -0.23 6.69
N ARG A 39 16.71 1.06 6.50
CA ARG A 39 18.04 1.54 6.05
C ARG A 39 18.92 2.04 7.19
N THR A 40 18.31 2.39 8.32
CA THR A 40 18.98 2.85 9.53
C THR A 40 18.26 2.29 10.76
N ASP A 41 18.93 2.32 11.91
CA ASP A 41 18.40 1.84 13.20
C ASP A 41 17.79 2.98 14.05
N ASP A 42 17.59 4.16 13.45
CA ASP A 42 17.13 5.37 14.15
C ASP A 42 15.67 5.25 14.60
N LEU A 43 14.86 4.49 13.84
CA LEU A 43 13.48 4.18 14.15
C LEU A 43 13.35 2.73 14.60
N ARG A 44 12.78 2.51 15.78
CA ARG A 44 12.46 1.17 16.29
C ARG A 44 10.96 0.96 16.39
N VAL A 45 10.49 -0.19 15.89
CA VAL A 45 9.10 -0.62 16.04
C VAL A 45 9.02 -1.62 17.18
N SER A 46 8.02 -1.47 18.04
CA SER A 46 7.71 -2.44 19.09
C SER A 46 6.22 -2.73 19.18
N ASN A 47 5.89 -3.90 19.73
CA ASN A 47 4.51 -4.24 20.07
C ASN A 47 4.09 -3.59 21.40
N ASP A 48 2.88 -3.91 21.86
CA ASP A 48 2.32 -3.33 23.08
C ASP A 48 3.02 -3.86 24.36
N ASN A 49 3.77 -4.96 24.26
CA ASN A 49 4.63 -5.51 25.33
C ASN A 49 6.06 -4.94 25.28
N LEU A 50 6.33 -3.95 24.43
CA LEU A 50 7.65 -3.35 24.19
C LEU A 50 8.69 -4.32 23.60
N GLU A 51 8.24 -5.42 23.00
CA GLU A 51 9.12 -6.32 22.26
C GLU A 51 9.42 -5.71 20.90
N LEU A 52 10.72 -5.64 20.55
CA LEU A 52 11.17 -5.08 19.28
C LEU A 52 10.74 -5.97 18.10
N GLN A 53 10.34 -5.32 17.02
CA GLN A 53 9.93 -5.94 15.77
C GLN A 53 10.68 -5.30 14.60
N THR A 54 10.93 -6.06 13.54
CA THR A 54 11.50 -5.53 12.30
C THR A 54 10.48 -4.62 11.61
N THR A 55 10.89 -3.43 11.14
CA THR A 55 9.95 -2.46 10.56
C THR A 55 9.26 -3.03 9.33
N SER A 56 9.98 -3.65 8.40
CA SER A 56 9.36 -4.32 7.23
C SER A 56 8.39 -5.44 7.58
N SER A 57 8.47 -6.05 8.77
CA SER A 57 7.49 -7.07 9.18
C SER A 57 6.15 -6.45 9.60
N GLN A 58 6.17 -5.20 10.05
CA GLN A 58 5.00 -4.49 10.58
C GLN A 58 4.46 -3.42 9.64
N CYS A 59 5.31 -2.88 8.76
CA CYS A 59 5.02 -1.71 7.95
C CYS A 59 5.33 -1.98 6.47
N SER A 60 4.51 -1.41 5.58
CA SER A 60 4.77 -1.34 4.14
C SER A 60 5.08 0.09 3.76
N TRP A 61 6.33 0.36 3.39
CA TRP A 61 6.76 1.69 2.97
C TRP A 61 6.33 1.98 1.53
N TYR A 62 5.53 3.04 1.36
CA TYR A 62 5.14 3.58 0.05
C TYR A 62 5.75 4.95 -0.23
N GLY A 63 6.11 5.71 0.82
CA GLY A 63 6.65 7.06 0.67
C GLY A 63 5.64 8.01 0.02
N ASP A 64 6.11 8.89 -0.85
CA ASP A 64 5.26 9.85 -1.56
C ASP A 64 4.57 9.16 -2.74
N LEU A 65 3.25 9.08 -2.66
CA LEU A 65 2.41 8.45 -3.68
C LEU A 65 2.54 9.13 -5.04
N MET A 66 2.84 10.43 -5.07
CA MET A 66 2.89 11.21 -6.31
C MET A 66 4.24 11.12 -7.03
N LEU A 67 5.27 10.53 -6.40
CA LEU A 67 6.60 10.43 -7.01
C LEU A 67 6.91 9.04 -7.57
N SER A 68 6.55 7.97 -6.85
CA SER A 68 7.18 6.67 -7.09
C SER A 68 6.24 5.46 -7.04
N VAL A 69 4.96 5.69 -6.79
CA VAL A 69 3.99 4.61 -6.57
C VAL A 69 3.33 4.21 -7.89
N ASP A 70 3.58 2.95 -8.27
CA ASP A 70 2.89 2.26 -9.35
C ASP A 70 2.15 1.07 -8.74
N LEU A 71 0.83 1.21 -8.58
CA LEU A 71 -0.02 0.19 -7.97
C LEU A 71 -0.01 -1.12 -8.78
N ASN A 72 0.13 -1.04 -10.11
CA ASN A 72 0.22 -2.23 -10.94
C ASN A 72 1.50 -3.02 -10.59
N ARG A 73 2.64 -2.33 -10.54
CA ARG A 73 3.91 -2.96 -10.16
C ARG A 73 3.88 -3.53 -8.73
N LEU A 74 3.22 -2.84 -7.80
CA LEU A 74 3.18 -3.22 -6.39
C LEU A 74 2.29 -4.44 -6.12
N PHE A 75 1.12 -4.52 -6.75
CA PHE A 75 0.07 -5.44 -6.30
C PHE A 75 -0.37 -6.49 -7.32
N MET A 76 -0.06 -6.37 -8.62
CA MET A 76 -0.65 -7.25 -9.65
C MET A 76 -0.44 -8.74 -9.41
N LYS A 77 0.76 -9.15 -9.00
CA LYS A 77 1.02 -10.56 -8.70
C LYS A 77 0.14 -11.08 -7.56
N LYS A 78 -0.05 -10.27 -6.51
CA LYS A 78 -0.89 -10.63 -5.36
C LYS A 78 -2.37 -10.64 -5.74
N ILE A 79 -2.81 -9.67 -6.53
CA ILE A 79 -4.18 -9.58 -7.05
C ILE A 79 -4.51 -10.78 -7.92
N GLN A 80 -3.66 -11.16 -8.87
CA GLN A 80 -3.85 -12.36 -9.69
C GLN A 80 -3.98 -13.62 -8.83
N THR A 81 -3.11 -13.76 -7.83
CA THR A 81 -3.16 -14.90 -6.89
C THR A 81 -4.47 -14.91 -6.11
N GLN A 82 -4.93 -13.75 -5.64
CA GLN A 82 -6.17 -13.62 -4.89
C GLN A 82 -7.40 -13.91 -5.77
N ILE A 83 -7.41 -13.45 -7.03
CA ILE A 83 -8.48 -13.75 -7.98
C ILE A 83 -8.59 -15.27 -8.20
N ILE A 84 -7.47 -15.97 -8.48
CA ILE A 84 -7.47 -17.43 -8.62
C ILE A 84 -8.06 -18.09 -7.37
N LYS A 85 -7.66 -17.63 -6.18
CA LYS A 85 -8.16 -18.17 -4.91
C LYS A 85 -9.66 -17.94 -4.70
N LEU A 86 -10.21 -16.84 -5.22
CA LEU A 86 -11.63 -16.51 -5.10
C LEU A 86 -12.49 -17.19 -6.17
N MET A 87 -11.90 -17.64 -7.28
CA MET A 87 -12.61 -18.42 -8.29
C MET A 87 -13.00 -19.79 -7.73
N ALA A 88 -14.27 -20.15 -7.91
CA ALA A 88 -14.74 -21.51 -7.63
C ALA A 88 -14.02 -22.52 -8.55
N ASP A 89 -13.90 -23.77 -8.09
CA ASP A 89 -13.21 -24.83 -8.82
C ASP A 89 -13.80 -25.02 -10.23
N GLU A 90 -15.13 -24.90 -10.38
CA GLU A 90 -15.80 -25.02 -11.67
C GLU A 90 -15.42 -23.88 -12.62
N GLN A 91 -15.21 -22.66 -12.10
CA GLN A 91 -14.78 -21.51 -12.91
C GLN A 91 -13.33 -21.68 -13.36
N GLN A 92 -12.47 -22.19 -12.47
CA GLN A 92 -11.07 -22.48 -12.80
C GLN A 92 -10.98 -23.54 -13.91
N VAL A 93 -11.74 -24.64 -13.78
CA VAL A 93 -11.84 -25.68 -14.81
C VAL A 93 -12.36 -25.10 -16.12
N ALA A 94 -13.41 -24.27 -16.08
CA ALA A 94 -13.99 -23.67 -17.28
C ALA A 94 -12.97 -22.79 -18.05
N VAL A 95 -12.15 -22.00 -17.34
CA VAL A 95 -11.09 -21.19 -17.98
C VAL A 95 -10.04 -22.08 -18.64
N LEU A 96 -9.61 -23.15 -17.96
CA LEU A 96 -8.63 -24.09 -18.52
C LEU A 96 -9.17 -24.84 -19.74
N ASP A 97 -10.44 -25.27 -19.71
CA ASP A 97 -11.07 -25.95 -20.84
C ASP A 97 -11.23 -25.03 -22.05
N GLN A 98 -11.60 -23.77 -21.82
CA GLN A 98 -11.64 -22.75 -22.89
C GLN A 98 -10.26 -22.50 -23.48
N SER A 99 -9.22 -22.43 -22.65
CA SER A 99 -7.83 -22.31 -23.08
C SER A 99 -7.40 -23.47 -23.98
N ARG A 100 -7.70 -24.71 -23.57
CA ARG A 100 -7.41 -25.92 -24.37
C ARG A 100 -8.18 -25.94 -25.69
N ALA A 101 -9.45 -25.55 -25.67
CA ALA A 101 -10.28 -25.47 -26.86
C ALA A 101 -9.74 -24.43 -27.86
N MET A 102 -9.21 -23.31 -27.37
CA MET A 102 -8.55 -22.30 -28.21
C MET A 102 -7.31 -22.88 -28.89
N ILE A 103 -6.42 -23.53 -28.14
CA ILE A 103 -5.20 -24.16 -28.69
C ILE A 103 -5.55 -25.23 -29.72
N ALA A 104 -6.55 -26.07 -29.45
CA ALA A 104 -6.99 -27.11 -30.39
C ALA A 104 -7.43 -26.52 -31.75
N LYS A 105 -8.16 -25.39 -31.74
CA LYS A 105 -8.57 -24.70 -32.98
C LYS A 105 -7.38 -24.11 -33.75
N VAL A 106 -6.38 -23.58 -33.05
CA VAL A 106 -5.16 -23.05 -33.68
C VAL A 106 -4.35 -24.19 -34.30
N MET A 107 -4.22 -25.31 -33.61
CA MET A 107 -3.56 -26.53 -34.10
C MET A 107 -4.26 -27.09 -35.34
N GLU A 108 -5.59 -27.18 -35.33
CA GLU A 108 -6.37 -27.60 -36.50
C GLU A 108 -6.11 -26.69 -37.71
N ALA A 109 -6.09 -25.37 -37.50
CA ALA A 109 -5.79 -24.40 -38.56
C ALA A 109 -4.34 -24.51 -39.05
N SER A 110 -3.37 -24.81 -38.17
CA SER A 110 -1.97 -24.96 -38.56
C SER A 110 -1.74 -26.14 -39.51
N PHE A 111 -2.55 -27.21 -39.42
CA PHE A 111 -2.46 -28.35 -40.34
C PHE A 111 -2.84 -28.01 -41.78
N LEU A 112 -3.52 -26.88 -42.01
CA LEU A 112 -3.83 -26.39 -43.36
C LEU A 112 -2.60 -25.75 -44.03
N LEU A 113 -1.54 -25.50 -43.28
CA LEU A 113 -0.29 -24.95 -43.78
C LEU A 113 0.70 -26.09 -44.06
N ASP A 114 1.36 -26.03 -45.22
CA ASP A 114 2.46 -26.95 -45.57
C ASP A 114 3.77 -26.49 -44.90
N LEU A 115 3.73 -26.35 -43.57
CA LEU A 115 4.83 -25.88 -42.74
C LEU A 115 4.96 -26.79 -41.51
N PRO A 116 6.19 -27.11 -41.06
CA PRO A 116 6.40 -27.91 -39.85
C PRO A 116 6.24 -27.03 -38.61
N LEU A 117 5.00 -26.73 -38.24
CA LEU A 117 4.67 -25.90 -37.08
C LEU A 117 4.32 -26.77 -35.87
N ASP A 118 4.86 -26.38 -34.71
CA ASP A 118 4.41 -26.88 -33.42
C ASP A 118 3.50 -25.83 -32.75
N VAL A 119 2.47 -26.30 -32.05
CA VAL A 119 1.61 -25.44 -31.21
C VAL A 119 1.87 -25.78 -29.75
N GLU A 120 2.21 -24.77 -28.95
CA GLU A 120 2.49 -24.93 -27.53
C GLU A 120 1.27 -25.42 -26.74
N GLU A 121 1.53 -26.02 -25.58
CA GLU A 121 0.48 -26.48 -24.67
C GLU A 121 -0.38 -25.33 -24.14
N ALA A 122 -1.60 -25.65 -23.74
CA ALA A 122 -2.53 -24.66 -23.20
C ALA A 122 -1.99 -24.02 -21.92
N PRO A 123 -2.04 -22.67 -21.80
CA PRO A 123 -1.54 -21.97 -20.63
C PRO A 123 -2.27 -22.36 -19.36
N GLY A 124 -1.54 -22.31 -18.23
CA GLY A 124 -2.11 -22.40 -16.89
C GLY A 124 -2.97 -21.16 -16.54
N LEU A 125 -3.68 -21.22 -15.41
CA LEU A 125 -4.55 -20.13 -14.95
C LEU A 125 -3.83 -18.79 -14.78
N ASP A 126 -2.58 -18.81 -14.30
CA ASP A 126 -1.80 -17.59 -14.09
C ASP A 126 -1.48 -16.89 -15.42
N GLN A 127 -1.16 -17.65 -16.46
CA GLN A 127 -0.88 -17.15 -17.80
C GLN A 127 -2.17 -16.67 -18.48
N ALA A 128 -3.28 -17.40 -18.32
CA ALA A 128 -4.59 -16.99 -18.81
C ALA A 128 -5.05 -15.65 -18.18
N LEU A 129 -4.85 -15.48 -16.87
CA LEU A 129 -5.18 -14.21 -16.19
C LEU A 129 -4.25 -13.05 -16.57
N LYS A 130 -2.97 -13.32 -16.81
CA LYS A 130 -2.05 -12.30 -17.37
C LYS A 130 -2.51 -11.86 -18.76
N PHE A 131 -2.94 -12.81 -19.59
CA PHE A 131 -3.47 -12.53 -20.93
C PHE A 131 -4.77 -11.71 -20.89
N ALA A 132 -5.62 -11.94 -19.88
CA ALA A 132 -6.83 -11.15 -19.67
C ALA A 132 -6.56 -9.65 -19.38
N GLY A 133 -5.31 -9.27 -19.07
CA GLY A 133 -4.90 -7.88 -19.00
C GLY A 133 -5.47 -7.11 -17.80
N ILE A 134 -5.62 -7.77 -16.65
CA ILE A 134 -6.09 -7.12 -15.41
C ILE A 134 -5.05 -6.08 -14.96
N HIS A 135 -5.49 -4.83 -14.78
CA HIS A 135 -4.66 -3.73 -14.29
C HIS A 135 -5.51 -2.64 -13.60
N PHE A 136 -4.88 -1.82 -12.76
CA PHE A 136 -5.46 -0.55 -12.31
C PHE A 136 -5.60 0.41 -13.49
N PRO A 137 -6.66 1.24 -13.56
CA PRO A 137 -6.84 2.24 -14.61
C PRO A 137 -5.63 3.18 -14.71
N THR A 138 -5.24 3.55 -15.94
CA THR A 138 -4.06 4.39 -16.20
C THR A 138 -4.24 5.84 -15.79
N ASP A 139 -5.48 6.32 -15.78
CA ASP A 139 -5.88 7.66 -15.36
C ASP A 139 -5.92 7.83 -13.84
N LEU A 140 -5.92 6.72 -13.09
CA LEU A 140 -5.89 6.72 -11.63
C LEU A 140 -4.73 7.57 -11.07
N THR A 141 -3.57 7.53 -11.72
CA THR A 141 -2.35 8.25 -11.30
C THR A 141 -2.49 9.77 -11.32
N HIS A 142 -3.48 10.32 -12.03
CA HIS A 142 -3.75 11.76 -12.07
C HIS A 142 -4.67 12.24 -10.94
N ASN A 143 -5.21 11.32 -10.13
CA ASN A 143 -6.10 11.64 -9.02
C ASN A 143 -5.49 11.14 -7.69
N PRO A 144 -4.83 12.01 -6.93
CA PRO A 144 -4.15 11.62 -5.70
C PRO A 144 -5.06 10.94 -4.67
N SER A 145 -6.30 11.42 -4.56
CA SER A 145 -7.31 10.83 -3.67
C SER A 145 -7.66 9.40 -4.09
N ALA A 146 -7.81 9.16 -5.39
CA ALA A 146 -8.15 7.83 -5.89
C ALA A 146 -6.97 6.85 -5.80
N VAL A 147 -5.72 7.31 -5.98
CA VAL A 147 -4.52 6.49 -5.74
C VAL A 147 -4.47 6.03 -4.28
N LEU A 148 -4.71 6.96 -3.36
CA LEU A 148 -4.70 6.69 -1.93
C LEU A 148 -5.80 5.69 -1.54
N GLU A 149 -7.01 5.90 -2.04
CA GLU A 149 -8.16 5.01 -1.83
C GLU A 149 -7.86 3.60 -2.33
N ALA A 150 -7.38 3.49 -3.57
CA ALA A 150 -7.03 2.22 -4.19
C ALA A 150 -5.92 1.50 -3.45
N LEU A 151 -4.90 2.22 -2.96
CA LEU A 151 -3.80 1.63 -2.20
C LEU A 151 -4.30 1.00 -0.90
N VAL A 152 -5.11 1.74 -0.13
CA VAL A 152 -5.64 1.25 1.16
C VAL A 152 -6.63 0.11 0.95
N GLN A 153 -7.56 0.24 -0.01
CA GLN A 153 -8.51 -0.83 -0.34
C GLN A 153 -7.77 -2.10 -0.76
N THR A 154 -6.76 -1.97 -1.62
CA THR A 154 -5.98 -3.13 -2.09
C THR A 154 -5.24 -3.81 -0.94
N HIS A 155 -4.73 -3.04 0.02
CA HIS A 155 -4.11 -3.59 1.23
C HIS A 155 -5.06 -4.51 2.00
N VAL A 156 -6.31 -4.07 2.16
CA VAL A 156 -7.36 -4.78 2.89
C VAL A 156 -7.85 -6.00 2.11
N GLU A 157 -8.17 -5.86 0.82
CA GLU A 157 -8.65 -6.95 -0.04
C GLU A 157 -7.63 -8.09 -0.17
N LEU A 158 -6.34 -7.76 -0.14
CA LEU A 158 -5.25 -8.74 -0.17
C LEU A 158 -4.92 -9.32 1.21
N GLY A 159 -5.59 -8.88 2.28
CA GLY A 159 -5.36 -9.34 3.64
C GLY A 159 -3.94 -9.06 4.14
N LEU A 160 -3.32 -7.97 3.70
CA LEU A 160 -1.96 -7.61 4.08
C LEU A 160 -1.96 -7.08 5.51
N LYS A 161 -1.20 -7.74 6.40
CA LYS A 161 -1.12 -7.40 7.82
C LYS A 161 -0.26 -6.17 8.14
N GLN A 162 0.58 -5.75 7.20
CA GLN A 162 1.49 -4.63 7.38
C GLN A 162 0.74 -3.31 7.29
N CYS A 163 1.05 -2.37 8.18
CA CYS A 163 0.55 -1.01 8.16
C CYS A 163 1.16 -0.22 6.99
N PRO A 164 0.38 0.32 6.03
CA PRO A 164 0.91 1.23 5.02
C PRO A 164 1.49 2.50 5.66
N VAL A 165 2.65 2.92 5.15
CA VAL A 165 3.36 4.13 5.56
C VAL A 165 3.61 5.01 4.33
N MET A 166 3.12 6.25 4.39
CA MET A 166 3.17 7.21 3.27
C MET A 166 3.71 8.55 3.75
N THR A 167 4.17 9.38 2.82
CA THR A 167 4.69 10.71 3.12
C THR A 167 3.93 11.82 2.41
N ASN A 168 3.76 12.95 3.08
CA ASN A 168 3.23 14.21 2.53
C ASN A 168 1.86 14.09 1.84
N VAL A 169 1.04 13.16 2.32
CA VAL A 169 -0.30 12.90 1.78
C VAL A 169 -1.17 14.15 1.83
N SER A 170 -1.03 14.93 2.90
CA SER A 170 -1.86 16.09 3.14
C SER A 170 -1.56 17.27 2.19
N HIS A 171 -0.48 17.19 1.39
CA HIS A 171 -0.05 18.26 0.47
C HIS A 171 -0.84 18.26 -0.84
N TYR A 172 -1.43 17.13 -1.21
CA TYR A 172 -2.19 16.97 -2.45
C TYR A 172 -3.66 16.61 -2.22
N LEU A 173 -4.12 16.62 -0.96
CA LEU A 173 -5.53 16.46 -0.62
C LEU A 173 -6.12 17.77 -0.09
N ASN A 174 -7.29 18.13 -0.59
CA ASN A 174 -8.10 19.18 0.02
C ASN A 174 -8.80 18.65 1.31
N PRO A 175 -9.44 19.53 2.10
CA PRO A 175 -10.08 19.11 3.36
C PRO A 175 -11.17 18.03 3.20
N GLU A 176 -11.95 18.07 2.13
CA GLU A 176 -13.00 17.09 1.86
C GLU A 176 -12.41 15.72 1.51
N GLN A 177 -11.36 15.70 0.68
CA GLN A 177 -10.64 14.48 0.30
C GLN A 177 -9.91 13.87 1.50
N TRP A 178 -9.32 14.71 2.36
CA TRP A 178 -8.69 14.24 3.59
C TRP A 178 -9.72 13.59 4.54
N ALA A 179 -10.87 14.24 4.76
CA ALA A 179 -11.94 13.68 5.58
C ALA A 179 -12.50 12.37 4.99
N ALA A 180 -12.65 12.28 3.66
CA ALA A 180 -13.06 11.05 3.00
C ALA A 180 -12.03 9.92 3.20
N PHE A 181 -10.74 10.24 3.15
CA PHE A 181 -9.67 9.29 3.44
C PHE A 181 -9.67 8.81 4.89
N GLU A 182 -9.84 9.73 5.86
CA GLU A 182 -9.99 9.37 7.28
C GLU A 182 -11.17 8.40 7.47
N GLN A 183 -12.32 8.71 6.86
CA GLN A 183 -13.51 7.88 6.93
C GLN A 183 -13.28 6.50 6.30
N GLN A 184 -12.63 6.43 5.14
CA GLN A 184 -12.31 5.16 4.49
C GLN A 184 -11.45 4.27 5.39
N VAL A 185 -10.42 4.84 6.02
CA VAL A 185 -9.53 4.09 6.93
C VAL A 185 -10.31 3.55 8.12
N ALA A 186 -11.21 4.35 8.68
CA ALA A 186 -12.08 3.94 9.79
C ALA A 186 -13.08 2.84 9.37
N ASP A 187 -13.75 2.99 8.22
CA ASP A 187 -14.74 2.03 7.70
C ASP A 187 -14.12 0.67 7.40
N LEU A 188 -12.88 0.67 6.88
CA LEU A 188 -12.12 -0.55 6.62
C LEU A 188 -11.48 -1.16 7.88
N GLY A 189 -11.53 -0.45 9.02
CA GLY A 189 -10.87 -0.88 10.26
C GLY A 189 -9.35 -1.04 10.12
N THR A 190 -8.74 -0.37 9.13
CA THR A 190 -7.32 -0.49 8.82
C THR A 190 -6.52 0.61 9.52
N THR A 191 -5.21 0.42 9.64
CA THR A 191 -4.32 1.38 10.30
C THR A 191 -3.37 1.94 9.27
N VAL A 192 -3.17 3.26 9.28
CA VAL A 192 -2.28 3.93 8.34
C VAL A 192 -1.38 4.90 9.08
N ILE A 193 -0.12 5.00 8.64
CA ILE A 193 0.83 6.01 9.10
C ILE A 193 1.10 6.99 7.96
N VAL A 194 0.96 8.28 8.25
CA VAL A 194 1.30 9.38 7.35
C VAL A 194 2.39 10.20 8.03
N ILE A 195 3.53 10.35 7.35
CA ILE A 195 4.63 11.19 7.81
C ILE A 195 4.58 12.47 6.99
N GLU A 196 4.53 13.60 7.67
CA GLU A 196 4.45 14.90 7.05
C GLU A 196 5.67 15.73 7.43
N TYR A 197 6.10 16.58 6.50
CA TYR A 197 7.00 17.67 6.84
C TYR A 197 6.21 18.97 6.99
N SER A 198 6.32 19.64 8.13
CA SER A 198 5.72 20.95 8.35
C SER A 198 6.45 21.75 9.41
N GLU A 199 6.74 23.02 9.11
CA GLU A 199 7.31 23.97 10.06
C GLU A 199 6.29 24.45 11.10
N THR A 200 5.01 24.09 10.97
CA THR A 200 3.93 24.57 11.84
C THR A 200 3.11 23.44 12.40
N ASN A 201 2.62 23.59 13.63
CA ASN A 201 1.64 22.69 14.21
C ASN A 201 0.29 22.80 13.45
N ARG A 202 -0.20 21.68 12.91
CA ARG A 202 -1.44 21.57 12.13
C ARG A 202 -2.52 20.73 12.83
N MET A 203 -2.51 20.68 14.16
CA MET A 203 -3.46 19.88 14.96
C MET A 203 -4.92 20.02 14.52
N GLU A 204 -5.39 21.24 14.20
CA GLU A 204 -6.77 21.47 13.74
C GLU A 204 -7.10 20.74 12.42
N LYS A 205 -6.13 20.62 11.49
CA LYS A 205 -6.29 19.88 10.23
C LYS A 205 -6.45 18.38 10.49
N PHE A 206 -5.80 17.86 11.52
CA PHE A 206 -5.68 16.43 11.81
C PHE A 206 -6.38 16.02 13.10
N LYS A 207 -7.37 16.79 13.55
CA LYS A 207 -8.05 16.60 14.85
C LYS A 207 -8.77 15.24 15.01
N ASN A 208 -9.07 14.57 13.90
CA ASN A 208 -9.70 13.24 13.90
C ASN A 208 -8.67 12.10 13.80
N CYS A 209 -7.37 12.42 13.71
CA CYS A 209 -6.27 11.46 13.61
C CYS A 209 -5.58 11.25 14.96
N CYS A 210 -4.72 10.23 15.06
CA CYS A 210 -3.65 10.28 16.05
C CYS A 210 -2.58 11.24 15.55
N TYR A 211 -2.58 12.48 16.02
CA TYR A 211 -1.66 13.51 15.56
C TYR A 211 -0.50 13.71 16.54
N TYR A 212 0.71 13.71 16.00
CA TYR A 212 1.94 14.05 16.72
C TYR A 212 2.68 15.14 15.96
N TYR A 213 3.17 16.14 16.68
CA TYR A 213 3.97 17.23 16.11
C TYR A 213 5.28 17.39 16.88
N VAL A 214 6.38 17.39 16.13
CA VAL A 214 7.72 17.75 16.63
C VAL A 214 8.21 18.91 15.80
N ASP A 215 8.55 20.03 16.42
CA ASP A 215 8.98 21.22 15.70
C ASP A 215 10.45 21.15 15.21
N GLU A 216 10.91 22.24 14.59
CA GLU A 216 12.27 22.36 14.07
C GLU A 216 13.35 22.21 15.16
N ASP A 217 13.05 22.68 16.38
CA ASP A 217 13.94 22.64 17.54
C ASP A 217 13.87 21.30 18.31
N LEU A 218 13.20 20.28 17.73
CA LEU A 218 13.01 18.95 18.31
C LEU A 218 12.17 18.95 19.59
N VAL A 219 11.30 19.95 19.78
CA VAL A 219 10.32 19.96 20.88
C VAL A 219 9.13 19.09 20.50
N ASP A 220 8.82 18.12 21.36
CA ASP A 220 7.62 17.30 21.23
C ASP A 220 6.41 17.99 21.83
N TRP A 221 5.44 18.36 21.00
CA TRP A 221 4.27 19.12 21.43
C TRP A 221 3.20 18.25 22.13
N ARG A 222 3.41 16.94 22.23
CA ARG A 222 2.57 16.08 23.08
C ARG A 222 2.70 16.41 24.57
N ASP A 223 3.91 16.76 25.00
CA ASP A 223 4.21 16.99 26.42
C ASP A 223 3.71 18.37 26.90
N MET A 224 3.17 19.18 25.98
CA MET A 224 2.72 20.56 26.20
C MET A 224 1.20 20.71 26.26
N ASN A 225 0.44 19.65 26.00
CA ASN A 225 -1.03 19.58 26.03
C ASN A 225 -1.51 18.58 27.10
#